data_AF-A0A3N7FG91-F1
#
_entry.id   AF-A0A3N7FG91-F1
#
_cell.length_a   1.000
_cell.length_b   1.000
_cell.length_c   1.000
_cell.angle_alpha   90.00
_cell.angle_beta   90.00
_cell.angle_gamma   90.00
#
_symmetry.space_group_name_H-M   'P 1'
#
loop_
_entity.id
_entity.type
_entity.pdbx_description
1 polymer ?
#
loop_
_entity_poly.entity_id
_entity_poly.type
_entity_poly.pdbx_seq_one_letter_code
_entity_poly.pdbx_strand_id
1 'polypeptide(L)'
;MAPIRGIFSLQRAALVQRQRERLGVGFRLFSTQAASNAGTPQPPPPPEKTHFGGLKDEDRIFTNLYGLHDPFLKGAMKRGDWYRTKDFVLKGSDWIVNEVKKSGL
;
A
#
# COMPACT_ATOMS: atom_id res chain seq x y z
N MET A 1 -28.47 48.79 29.46
CA MET A 1 -29.86 49.29 29.51
C MET A 1 -30.65 48.62 28.40
N ALA A 2 -31.56 47.70 28.74
CA ALA A 2 -32.59 47.15 27.84
C ALA A 2 -33.90 47.95 28.01
N PRO A 3 -34.90 47.80 27.12
CA PRO A 3 -36.11 47.02 27.48
C PRO A 3 -36.67 46.22 26.27
N ILE A 4 -36.84 44.89 26.27
CA ILE A 4 -37.93 44.01 26.78
C ILE A 4 -39.39 44.55 26.76
N ARG A 5 -40.29 43.87 26.00
CA ARG A 5 -41.56 43.19 26.41
C ARG A 5 -42.78 43.43 25.50
N GLY A 6 -43.54 42.35 25.27
CA GLY A 6 -44.95 42.35 24.83
C GLY A 6 -45.32 41.07 24.07
N ILE A 7 -45.64 39.89 24.64
CA ILE A 7 -46.58 39.44 25.69
C ILE A 7 -48.01 39.12 25.17
N PHE A 8 -48.29 37.79 25.08
CA PHE A 8 -49.52 37.03 25.40
C PHE A 8 -50.84 37.18 24.60
N SER A 9 -51.38 36.02 24.19
CA SER A 9 -52.75 35.59 24.58
C SER A 9 -52.85 34.05 24.50
N LEU A 10 -52.94 33.36 25.65
CA LEU A 10 -54.15 32.71 26.21
C LEU A 10 -54.72 31.56 25.35
N GLN A 11 -55.24 30.43 25.84
CA GLN A 11 -55.25 29.68 27.11
C GLN A 11 -56.33 28.58 26.92
N ARG A 12 -56.07 27.33 27.34
CA ARG A 12 -57.00 26.33 27.93
C ARG A 12 -56.33 24.95 27.81
N ALA A 13 -55.90 24.29 28.89
CA ALA A 13 -56.71 23.54 29.87
C ALA A 13 -57.62 22.50 29.18
N ALA A 14 -57.63 21.20 29.46
CA ALA A 14 -57.19 20.46 30.63
C ALA A 14 -57.16 18.93 30.34
N LEU A 15 -56.68 18.18 31.34
CA LEU A 15 -57.21 16.90 31.81
C LEU A 15 -56.66 15.59 31.20
N VAL A 16 -55.63 15.08 31.88
CA VAL A 16 -55.50 13.70 32.40
C VAL A 16 -56.29 12.60 31.68
N GLN A 17 -55.56 11.70 31.02
CA GLN A 17 -55.90 10.27 31.06
C GLN A 17 -54.63 9.42 31.16
N ARG A 18 -54.42 8.96 32.38
CA ARG A 18 -53.48 7.93 32.82
C ARG A 18 -53.91 6.59 32.23
N GLN A 19 -53.06 5.93 31.45
CA GLN A 19 -52.97 4.47 31.54
C GLN A 19 -51.55 3.99 31.20
N ARG A 20 -50.91 3.41 32.21
CA ARG A 20 -49.68 2.64 32.13
C ARG A 20 -49.92 1.31 31.42
N GLU A 21 -48.80 0.65 31.14
CA GLU A 21 -48.62 -0.73 30.68
C GLU A 21 -48.61 -0.83 29.14
N ARG A 22 -47.67 -1.46 28.44
CA ARG A 22 -46.56 -2.34 28.82
C ARG A 22 -45.89 -2.80 27.51
N LEU A 23 -44.55 -2.80 27.49
CA LEU A 23 -43.65 -3.61 26.64
C LEU A 23 -43.80 -3.51 25.10
N GLY A 24 -42.85 -2.84 24.48
CA GLY A 24 -42.46 -3.04 23.08
C GLY A 24 -41.01 -2.63 22.93
N VAL A 25 -40.11 -3.61 23.02
CA VAL A 25 -38.65 -3.45 22.90
C VAL A 25 -38.35 -2.85 21.52
N GLY A 26 -38.08 -1.55 21.50
CA GLY A 26 -37.62 -0.83 20.30
C GLY A 26 -36.20 -1.25 19.96
N PHE A 27 -36.05 -2.33 19.19
CA PHE A 27 -34.81 -2.68 18.53
C PHE A 27 -34.40 -1.52 17.62
N ARG A 28 -33.31 -0.84 17.98
CA ARG A 28 -32.62 0.09 17.10
C ARG A 28 -32.10 -0.71 15.90
N LEU A 29 -32.73 -0.53 14.74
CA LEU A 29 -32.24 -1.03 13.45
C LEU A 29 -30.95 -0.29 13.08
N PHE A 30 -29.82 -0.78 13.59
CA PHE A 30 -28.52 -0.45 13.04
C PHE A 30 -28.41 -1.12 11.67
N SER A 31 -28.51 -0.32 10.61
CA SER A 31 -28.15 -0.77 9.27
C SER A 31 -26.64 -0.99 9.25
N THR A 32 -26.22 -2.25 9.41
CA THR A 32 -24.89 -2.68 8.99
C THR A 32 -24.90 -2.75 7.47
N GLN A 33 -24.56 -1.65 6.80
CA GLN A 33 -24.09 -1.76 5.43
C GLN A 33 -22.79 -2.55 5.49
N ALA A 34 -22.86 -3.84 5.14
CA ALA A 34 -21.70 -4.63 4.82
C ALA A 34 -21.05 -3.96 3.60
N ALA A 35 -19.95 -3.24 3.81
CA ALA A 35 -19.04 -2.92 2.74
C ALA A 35 -18.52 -4.25 2.20
N SER A 36 -19.04 -4.69 1.07
CA SER A 36 -18.39 -5.69 0.24
C SER A 36 -17.05 -5.10 -0.19
N ASN A 37 -16.01 -5.33 0.61
CA ASN A 37 -14.65 -5.29 0.11
C ASN A 37 -14.59 -6.39 -0.95
N ALA A 38 -14.85 -6.02 -2.20
CA ALA A 38 -14.47 -6.79 -3.36
C ALA A 38 -12.94 -6.88 -3.30
N GLY A 39 -12.44 -7.93 -2.64
CA GLY A 39 -11.05 -8.30 -2.70
C GLY A 39 -10.71 -8.49 -4.15
N THR A 40 -9.96 -7.56 -4.73
CA THR A 40 -9.31 -7.78 -6.01
C THR A 40 -8.63 -9.15 -5.96
N PRO A 41 -8.88 -10.07 -6.91
CA PRO A 41 -8.14 -11.32 -6.98
C PRO A 41 -6.65 -10.96 -7.01
N GLN A 42 -5.92 -11.27 -5.94
CA GLN A 42 -4.48 -11.11 -5.99
C GLN A 42 -3.96 -12.06 -7.07
N PRO A 43 -3.14 -11.58 -8.01
CA PRO A 43 -2.48 -12.46 -8.97
C PRO A 43 -1.79 -13.59 -8.22
N PRO A 44 -1.90 -14.85 -8.69
CA PRO A 44 -1.19 -15.95 -8.06
C PRO A 44 0.31 -15.58 -7.94
N PRO A 45 0.96 -15.91 -6.81
CA PRO A 45 2.38 -15.64 -6.65
C PRO A 45 3.15 -16.27 -7.82
N PRO A 46 4.20 -15.61 -8.32
CA PRO A 46 4.98 -16.13 -9.45
C PRO A 46 5.39 -17.58 -9.19
N PRO A 47 5.34 -18.47 -10.20
CA PRO A 47 5.72 -19.85 -10.03
C PRO A 47 7.16 -19.95 -9.53
N GLU A 48 7.37 -20.52 -8.35
CA GLU A 48 8.70 -20.76 -7.79
C GLU A 48 9.45 -21.79 -8.65
N LYS A 49 10.69 -21.47 -9.03
CA LYS A 49 11.55 -22.39 -9.78
C LYS A 49 11.92 -23.55 -8.86
N THR A 50 11.47 -24.75 -9.17
CA THR A 50 11.72 -25.97 -8.37
C THR A 50 13.03 -26.67 -8.72
N HIS A 51 13.72 -26.24 -9.78
CA HIS A 51 14.98 -26.80 -10.26
C HIS A 51 16.01 -25.68 -10.50
N PHE A 52 17.21 -25.84 -9.93
CA PHE A 52 18.30 -24.85 -9.97
C PHE A 52 19.49 -25.35 -10.80
N GLY A 53 20.43 -24.47 -11.12
CA GLY A 53 21.70 -24.82 -11.79
C GLY A 53 21.74 -24.57 -13.31
N GLY A 54 20.60 -24.40 -13.97
CA GLY A 54 20.56 -23.97 -15.38
C GLY A 54 20.81 -22.48 -15.54
N LEU A 55 22.09 -22.06 -15.56
CA LEU A 55 22.50 -20.68 -15.78
C LEU A 55 23.04 -20.52 -17.21
N LYS A 56 22.45 -19.62 -17.99
CA LYS A 56 22.96 -19.31 -19.33
C LYS A 56 24.20 -18.41 -19.24
N ASP A 57 24.99 -18.40 -20.30
CA ASP A 57 26.20 -17.58 -20.38
C ASP A 57 25.92 -16.07 -20.33
N GLU A 58 24.78 -15.63 -20.88
CA GLU A 58 24.30 -14.24 -20.82
C GLU A 58 23.89 -13.78 -19.42
N ASP A 59 23.48 -14.72 -18.56
CA ASP A 59 23.08 -14.45 -17.17
C ASP A 59 24.30 -14.41 -16.23
N ARG A 60 25.52 -14.70 -16.73
CA ARG A 60 26.75 -14.69 -15.94
C ARG A 60 27.22 -13.25 -15.72
N ILE A 61 27.33 -12.84 -14.46
CA ILE A 61 27.88 -11.53 -14.08
C ILE A 61 29.41 -11.47 -14.32
N PHE A 62 30.13 -12.57 -14.07
CA PHE A 62 31.58 -12.65 -14.24
C PHE A 62 31.96 -13.29 -15.59
N THR A 63 31.83 -12.52 -16.67
CA THR A 63 32.02 -13.00 -18.06
C THR A 63 33.47 -13.33 -18.41
N ASN A 64 34.46 -12.67 -17.80
CA ASN A 64 35.89 -12.90 -18.05
C ASN A 64 36.58 -13.69 -16.93
N LEU A 65 35.90 -14.68 -16.35
CA LEU A 65 36.44 -15.45 -15.20
C LEU A 65 37.73 -16.20 -15.53
N TYR A 66 37.87 -16.68 -16.77
CA TYR A 66 39.03 -17.45 -17.21
C TYR A 66 40.14 -16.60 -17.85
N GLY A 67 39.98 -15.27 -17.91
CA GLY A 67 41.00 -14.37 -18.48
C GLY A 67 41.21 -14.51 -19.99
N LEU A 68 40.23 -15.04 -20.73
CA LEU A 68 40.28 -15.16 -22.19
C LEU A 68 40.25 -13.79 -22.90
N HIS A 69 39.71 -12.77 -22.21
CA HIS A 69 39.64 -11.39 -22.69
C HIS A 69 40.54 -10.47 -21.89
N ASP A 70 40.85 -9.30 -22.45
CA ASP A 70 41.63 -8.25 -21.79
C ASP A 70 41.05 -7.87 -20.41
N PRO A 71 41.79 -8.06 -19.30
CA PRO A 71 41.32 -7.73 -17.96
C PRO A 71 41.32 -6.22 -17.68
N PHE A 72 42.02 -5.43 -18.49
CA PHE A 72 42.16 -3.98 -18.28
C PHE A 72 40.93 -3.20 -18.76
N LEU A 73 40.96 -1.88 -18.55
CA LEU A 73 39.84 -0.96 -18.76
C LEU A 73 39.20 -1.08 -20.15
N LYS A 74 40.02 -1.23 -21.21
CA LYS A 74 39.51 -1.34 -22.58
C LYS A 74 38.68 -2.60 -22.80
N GLY A 75 39.12 -3.74 -22.27
CA GLY A 75 38.34 -4.97 -22.27
C GLY A 75 37.09 -4.87 -21.38
N ALA A 76 37.23 -4.26 -20.20
CA ALA A 76 36.14 -4.07 -19.24
C ALA A 76 34.98 -3.26 -19.82
N MET A 77 35.27 -2.11 -20.43
CA MET A 77 34.24 -1.27 -21.07
C MET A 77 33.47 -2.00 -22.18
N LYS A 78 34.10 -2.94 -22.90
CA LYS A 78 33.43 -3.74 -23.94
C LYS A 78 32.45 -4.77 -23.38
N ARG A 79 32.69 -5.27 -22.17
CA ARG A 79 31.83 -6.25 -21.50
C ARG A 79 30.66 -5.61 -20.75
N GLY A 80 30.60 -4.27 -20.72
CA GLY A 80 29.60 -3.53 -19.96
C GLY A 80 30.06 -3.11 -18.56
N ASP A 81 31.29 -3.43 -18.17
CA ASP A 81 31.87 -2.87 -16.95
C ASP A 81 31.96 -1.34 -17.09
N TRP A 82 31.80 -0.60 -15.99
CA TRP A 82 31.76 0.86 -15.97
C TRP A 82 30.60 1.52 -16.76
N TYR A 83 29.64 0.77 -17.27
CA TYR A 83 28.50 1.32 -18.01
C TYR A 83 27.58 2.16 -17.11
N ARG A 84 27.37 3.43 -17.48
CA ARG A 84 26.44 4.38 -16.82
C ARG A 84 26.62 4.51 -15.30
N THR A 85 27.83 4.27 -14.79
CA THR A 85 28.16 4.36 -13.36
C THR A 85 27.85 5.73 -12.76
N LYS A 86 28.02 6.81 -13.54
CA LYS A 86 27.64 8.17 -13.13
C LYS A 86 26.17 8.27 -12.73
N ASP A 87 25.26 7.63 -13.46
CA ASP A 87 23.83 7.69 -13.19
C ASP A 87 23.50 7.01 -11.86
N PHE A 88 24.21 5.93 -11.51
CA PHE A 88 24.07 5.26 -10.23
C PHE A 88 24.54 6.13 -9.06
N VAL A 89 25.67 6.83 -9.23
CA VAL A 89 26.16 7.76 -8.21
C VAL A 89 25.18 8.92 -7.98
N LEU A 90 24.59 9.45 -9.06
CA LEU A 90 23.61 10.53 -8.96
C LEU A 90 22.29 10.12 -8.28
N LYS A 91 21.91 8.84 -8.32
CA LYS A 91 20.74 8.31 -7.60
C LYS A 91 20.92 8.28 -6.08
N GLY A 92 22.16 8.37 -5.59
CA GLY A 92 22.49 8.40 -4.17
C GLY A 92 22.55 7.02 -3.50
N SER A 93 23.11 7.00 -2.29
CA SER A 93 23.36 5.77 -1.51
C SER A 93 22.09 5.02 -1.15
N ASP A 94 21.05 5.75 -0.76
CA ASP A 94 19.81 5.15 -0.24
C ASP A 94 19.10 4.32 -1.31
N TRP A 95 19.10 4.82 -2.54
CA TRP A 95 18.56 4.10 -3.68
C TRP A 95 19.34 2.82 -3.96
N ILE A 96 20.68 2.86 -3.94
CA ILE A 96 21.54 1.69 -4.18
C ILE A 96 21.30 0.63 -3.09
N VAL A 97 21.28 1.03 -1.82
CA VAL A 97 21.03 0.11 -0.70
C VAL A 97 19.66 -0.55 -0.83
N ASN A 98 18.64 0.19 -1.24
CA ASN A 98 17.31 -0.35 -1.44
C ASN A 98 17.27 -1.38 -2.60
N GLU A 99 17.94 -1.11 -3.71
CA GLU A 99 18.01 -2.07 -4.83
C GLU A 99 18.78 -3.34 -4.47
N VAL A 100 19.88 -3.23 -3.72
CA VAL A 100 20.62 -4.40 -3.23
C VAL A 100 19.72 -5.26 -2.33
N LYS A 101 19.02 -4.64 -1.36
CA LYS A 101 18.04 -5.36 -0.52
C LYS A 101 16.94 -6.03 -1.34
N LYS A 102 16.43 -5.35 -2.36
CA LYS A 102 15.38 -5.87 -3.25
C LYS A 102 15.86 -7.04 -4.11
N SER A 103 17.14 -7.07 -4.50
CA SER A 103 17.72 -8.20 -5.23
C SER A 103 17.88 -9.47 -4.40
N GLY A 104 17.80 -9.38 -3.07
CA GLY A 104 17.98 -10.50 -2.16
C GLY A 104 19.44 -10.98 -2.05
N LEU A 105 20.41 -10.08 -2.30
CA LEU A 105 21.84 -10.29 -2.08
C LEU A 105 22.23 -10.06 -0.61
#